data_AF-A0A3D4NZG1-F1
#
_entry.id   AF-A0A3D4NZG1-F1
#
_cell.length_a   1.000
_cell.length_b   1.000
_cell.length_c   1.000
_cell.angle_alpha   90.00
_cell.angle_beta   90.00
_cell.angle_gamma   90.00
#
_symmetry.space_group_name_H-M   'P 1'
#
loop_
_entity.id
_entity.type
_entity.pdbx_description
1 polymer ?
#
loop_
_entity_poly.entity_id
_entity_poly.type
_entity_poly.pdbx_seq_one_letter_code
_entity_poly.pdbx_strand_id
1 'polypeptide(L)' 'MKSRRPTVNPLESAIRSDTISHMSNIAIRLGRPVRWDPSHERIADDAEASRMLDRPMRLTWTM' A
#
# COMPACT_ATOMS: atom_id res chain seq x y z
N MET A 1 22.03 -24.92 -8.20
CA MET A 1 22.93 -23.87 -7.65
C MET A 1 22.15 -23.04 -6.63
N LYS A 2 22.51 -23.04 -5.35
CA LYS A 2 21.95 -22.12 -4.34
C LYS A 2 22.86 -20.89 -4.25
N SER A 3 22.62 -19.88 -5.10
CA SER A 3 23.56 -18.75 -5.29
C SER A 3 23.44 -17.62 -4.25
N ARG A 4 22.36 -17.61 -3.44
CA ARG A 4 21.98 -16.51 -2.52
C ARG A 4 21.92 -15.12 -3.17
N ARG A 5 21.90 -15.06 -4.50
CA ARG A 5 21.75 -13.81 -5.24
C ARG A 5 20.28 -13.36 -5.18
N PRO A 6 20.01 -12.05 -5.29
CA PRO A 6 18.67 -11.54 -5.43
C PRO A 6 17.92 -12.24 -6.57
N THR A 7 16.63 -12.46 -6.38
CA THR A 7 15.74 -12.95 -7.45
C THR A 7 15.65 -11.91 -8.56
N VAL A 8 15.30 -12.35 -9.77
CA VAL A 8 15.07 -11.46 -10.92
C VAL A 8 14.03 -10.39 -10.59
N ASN A 9 13.01 -10.75 -9.80
CA ASN A 9 12.05 -9.82 -9.22
C ASN A 9 12.09 -9.95 -7.68
N PRO A 10 12.74 -9.02 -6.97
CA PRO A 10 12.75 -8.98 -5.51
C PRO A 10 11.36 -8.68 -4.94
N LEU A 11 11.11 -9.10 -3.70
CA LEU A 11 9.84 -8.84 -3.01
C LEU A 11 9.47 -7.35 -2.98
N GLU A 12 10.45 -6.47 -2.76
CA GLU A 12 10.23 -5.02 -2.71
C GLU A 12 9.60 -4.43 -3.98
N SER A 13 9.91 -5.03 -5.13
CA SER A 13 9.34 -4.62 -6.41
C SER A 13 7.85 -4.98 -6.49
N ALA A 14 7.46 -6.16 -6.00
CA ALA A 14 6.06 -6.55 -5.89
C ALA A 14 5.30 -5.65 -4.89
N ILE A 15 5.87 -5.39 -3.71
CA ILE A 15 5.28 -4.50 -2.70
C ILE A 15 5.01 -3.11 -3.31
N ARG A 16 6.00 -2.51 -3.97
CA ARG A 16 5.85 -1.18 -4.60
C ARG A 16 4.77 -1.14 -5.67
N SER A 17 4.68 -2.20 -6.49
CA SER A 17 3.64 -2.31 -7.53
C SER A 17 2.23 -2.35 -6.90
N ASP A 18 2.06 -3.12 -5.83
CA ASP A 18 0.79 -3.21 -5.11
C ASP A 18 0.46 -1.90 -4.39
N THR A 19 1.43 -1.23 -3.76
CA THR A 19 1.25 0.08 -3.14
C THR A 19 0.69 1.09 -4.14
N ILE A 20 1.23 1.16 -5.37
CA ILE A 20 0.73 2.07 -6.41
C ILE A 20 -0.73 1.78 -6.76
N SER A 21 -1.11 0.50 -6.87
CA SER A 21 -2.47 0.08 -7.18
C SER A 21 -3.45 0.52 -6.08
N HIS A 22 -3.08 0.32 -4.81
CA HIS A 22 -3.89 0.77 -3.68
C HIS A 22 -4.01 2.30 -3.61
N MET A 23 -2.91 3.03 -3.80
CA MET A 23 -2.93 4.51 -3.80
C MET A 23 -3.81 5.06 -4.92
N SER A 24 -3.75 4.43 -6.10
CA SER A 24 -4.62 4.80 -7.23
C SER A 24 -6.09 4.57 -6.90
N ASN A 25 -6.43 3.44 -6.26
CA ASN A 25 -7.81 3.18 -5.84
C ASN A 25 -8.32 4.22 -4.84
N ILE A 26 -7.50 4.59 -3.86
CA ILE A 26 -7.85 5.61 -2.86
C ILE A 26 -8.07 6.96 -3.53
N ALA A 27 -7.16 7.41 -4.39
CA ALA A 27 -7.29 8.68 -5.11
C ALA A 27 -8.55 8.74 -5.98
N ILE A 28 -8.87 7.64 -6.70
CA ILE A 28 -10.10 7.54 -7.51
C ILE A 28 -11.35 7.67 -6.63
N ARG A 29 -11.40 6.96 -5.49
CA ARG A 29 -12.55 6.97 -4.60
C ARG A 29 -12.79 8.31 -3.92
N LEU A 30 -11.72 9.06 -3.62
CA LEU A 30 -11.81 10.40 -3.04
C LEU A 30 -12.03 11.49 -4.11
N GLY A 31 -11.78 11.20 -5.39
CA GLY A 31 -11.87 12.17 -6.48
C GLY A 31 -10.80 13.27 -6.43
N ARG A 32 -9.68 13.04 -5.72
CA ARG A 32 -8.59 14.01 -5.53
C ARG A 32 -7.23 13.31 -5.40
N PRO A 33 -6.12 14.00 -5.70
CA PRO A 33 -4.79 13.45 -5.46
C PRO A 33 -4.53 13.22 -3.96
N VAL A 34 -3.70 12.22 -3.66
CA VAL A 34 -3.28 11.82 -2.30
C VAL A 34 -1.75 11.79 -2.26
N ARG A 35 -1.14 12.34 -1.20
CA ARG A 35 0.31 12.37 -1.05
C ARG A 35 0.81 11.12 -0.31
N TRP A 36 1.67 10.35 -0.96
CA TRP A 36 2.37 9.20 -0.38
C TRP A 36 3.78 9.59 0.08
N ASP A 37 4.16 9.18 1.29
CA ASP A 37 5.51 9.27 1.83
C ASP A 37 6.19 7.89 1.68
N PRO A 38 7.05 7.68 0.66
CA PRO A 38 7.68 6.40 0.42
C PRO A 38 8.76 6.03 1.43
N SER A 39 9.21 6.98 2.27
CA SER A 39 10.24 6.70 3.27
C SER A 39 9.63 6.08 4.52
N HIS A 40 8.39 6.45 4.85
CA HIS A 40 7.67 5.96 6.04
C HIS A 40 6.45 5.11 5.67
N GLU A 41 6.26 4.81 4.38
CA GLU A 41 5.14 4.05 3.83
C GLU A 41 3.78 4.48 4.39
N ARG A 42 3.50 5.78 4.29
CA ARG A 42 2.27 6.37 4.83
C ARG A 42 1.66 7.41 3.90
N ILE A 43 0.36 7.60 4.04
CA ILE A 43 -0.31 8.76 3.48
C ILE A 43 0.01 9.96 4.36
N ALA A 44 0.48 11.05 3.75
CA ALA A 44 0.90 12.25 4.46
C ALA A 44 -0.24 13.27 4.55
N ASP A 45 -0.44 13.84 5.74
CA ASP A 45 -1.33 14.97 6.01
C ASP A 45 -2.80 14.75 5.59
N ASP A 46 -3.27 13.49 5.53
CA ASP A 46 -4.60 13.14 5.05
C ASP A 46 -5.21 11.97 5.85
N ALA A 47 -5.92 12.33 6.92
CA ALA A 47 -6.53 11.36 7.84
C ALA A 47 -7.68 10.57 7.19
N GLU A 48 -8.42 11.18 6.26
CA GLU A 48 -9.51 10.53 5.54
C GLU A 48 -8.98 9.41 4.66
N ALA A 49 -7.98 9.70 3.83
CA ALA A 49 -7.34 8.70 2.98
C ALA A 49 -6.59 7.64 3.80
N SER A 50 -5.96 8.02 4.92
CA SER A 50 -5.27 7.08 5.82
C SER A 50 -6.21 6.03 6.40
N ARG A 51 -7.47 6.38 6.70
CA ARG A 51 -8.48 5.42 7.18
C ARG A 51 -8.87 4.38 6.13
N MET A 52 -8.59 4.62 4.85
CA MET A 52 -8.89 3.69 3.76
C MET A 52 -7.81 2.63 3.55
N LEU A 53 -6.66 2.75 4.24
CA LEU A 53 -5.61 1.72 4.25
C LEU A 53 -6.05 0.45 4.98
N ASP A 54 -6.98 0.60 5.92
CA ASP A 54 -7.58 -0.52 6.64
C ASP A 54 -9.07 -0.63 6.30
N ARG A 55 -9.59 -1.85 6.33
CA ARG A 55 -11.02 -2.11 6.18
C ARG A 55 -11.48 -2.91 7.39
N PRO A 56 -12.59 -2.51 8.05
CA PRO A 56 -13.12 -3.29 9.16
C PRO A 56 -13.33 -4.75 8.73
N MET A 57 -12.72 -5.64 9.51
CA MET A 57 -12.83 -7.08 9.30
C MET A 57 -14.28 -7.54 9.49
N ARG A 58 -14.63 -8.66 8.87
CA ARG A 58 -15.95 -9.29 9.07
C ARG A 58 -16.08 -9.78 10.51
N LEU A 59 -17.28 -9.73 11.07
CA LEU A 59 -17.58 -9.93 12.50
C LEU A 59 -16.95 -11.17 13.18
N THR A 60 -16.71 -12.25 12.46
CA THR A 60 -16.13 -13.49 13.02
C THR A 60 -14.61 -13.58 12.92
N TRP A 61 -13.97 -12.57 12.33
CA TRP A 61 -12.52 -12.51 12.14
C TRP A 61 -11.98 -11.26 12.82
N THR A 62 -11.13 -11.47 13.82
CA THR A 62 -10.37 -10.42 14.51
C THR A 62 -8.88 -10.58 14.19
N MET A 63 -8.17 -9.46 14.12
CA MET A 63 -6.71 -9.42 13.99
C MET A 63 -6.01 -9.95 15.23
#